data_AF-A0A355PQC2-F1
#
_entry.id   AF-A0A355PQC2-F1
#
_cell.length_a   1.000
_cell.length_b   1.000
_cell.length_c   1.000
_cell.angle_alpha   90.00
_cell.angle_beta   90.00
_cell.angle_gamma   90.00
#
_symmetry.space_group_name_H-M   'P 1'
#
loop_
_entity.id
_entity.type
_entity.pdbx_description
1 polymer ?
#
loop_
_entity_poly.entity_id
_entity_poly.type
_entity_poly.pdbx_seq_one_letter_code
_entity_poly.pdbx_strand_id
1 'polypeptide(L)' 'MPIEKAIQICGANPARANGLYPKKGCIRPGSDADILFLDEEFLVDTVFARGRKMVEHGKALVKGTFETN' A
#
# COMPACT_ATOMS: atom_id res chain seq x y z
N MET A 1 -18.88 -8.23 2.53
CA MET A 1 -18.61 -6.80 2.83
C MET A 1 -18.03 -6.19 1.55
N PRO A 2 -18.49 -5.00 1.12
CA PRO A 2 -17.90 -4.31 -0.05
C PRO A 2 -16.42 -3.99 0.16
N ILE A 3 -15.61 -4.14 -0.89
CA ILE A 3 -14.15 -3.98 -0.82
C ILE A 3 -13.74 -2.56 -0.41
N GLU A 4 -14.51 -1.55 -0.82
CA GLU A 4 -14.29 -0.14 -0.49
C GLU A 4 -14.38 0.09 1.01
N LYS A 5 -15.25 -0.66 1.70
CA LYS A 5 -15.39 -0.61 3.16
C LYS A 5 -14.28 -1.38 3.86
N ALA A 6 -13.88 -2.53 3.31
CA ALA A 6 -12.79 -3.35 3.84
C ALA A 6 -11.46 -2.59 3.83
N ILE A 7 -11.11 -1.95 2.71
CA ILE A 7 -9.85 -1.21 2.52
C ILE A 7 -9.69 -0.05 3.52
N GLN A 8 -10.79 0.53 4.02
CA GLN A 8 -10.68 1.61 5.02
C GLN A 8 -9.95 1.14 6.29
N ILE A 9 -10.03 -0.14 6.66
CA ILE A 9 -9.44 -0.71 7.88
C ILE A 9 -7.91 -0.69 7.81
N CYS A 10 -7.31 -0.89 6.64
CA CYS A 10 -5.86 -0.88 6.44
C CYS A 10 -5.33 0.41 5.79
N GLY A 11 -6.21 1.30 5.31
CA GLY A 11 -5.85 2.56 4.67
C GLY A 11 -6.22 3.78 5.51
N ALA A 12 -7.38 4.38 5.22
CA ALA A 12 -7.71 5.70 5.74
C ALA A 12 -8.03 5.74 7.24
N ASN A 13 -8.60 4.69 7.82
CA ASN A 13 -8.94 4.66 9.25
C ASN A 13 -7.68 4.73 10.13
N PRO A 14 -6.68 3.84 9.99
CA PRO A 14 -5.45 3.94 10.78
C PRO A 14 -4.68 5.24 10.47
N ALA A 15 -4.70 5.73 9.23
CA ALA A 15 -4.06 7.00 8.91
C ALA A 15 -4.69 8.20 9.65
N ARG A 16 -6.03 8.26 9.75
CA ARG A 16 -6.72 9.31 10.52
C ARG A 16 -6.47 9.16 12.02
N ALA A 17 -6.59 7.93 12.54
CA ALA A 17 -6.41 7.65 13.96
C ALA A 17 -5.01 8.04 14.47
N ASN A 18 -3.99 7.98 13.60
CA ASN A 18 -2.60 8.30 13.95
C ASN A 18 -2.14 9.68 13.44
N GLY A 19 -3.05 10.56 12.98
CA GLY A 19 -2.70 11.90 12.51
C GLY A 19 -1.85 11.94 11.22
N LEU A 20 -1.83 10.85 10.45
CA LEU A 20 -1.08 10.74 9.20
C LEU A 20 -1.90 11.13 7.97
N TYR A 21 -3.23 11.19 8.09
CA TYR A 21 -4.10 11.66 7.01
C TYR A 21 -3.95 13.18 6.82
N PRO A 22 -3.83 13.70 5.58
CA PRO A 22 -3.97 12.99 4.31
C PRO A 22 -2.65 12.49 3.71
N LYS A 23 -1.51 12.67 4.37
CA LYS A 23 -0.21 12.22 3.83
C LYS A 23 -0.18 10.71 3.59
N LYS A 24 -0.89 9.91 4.39
CA LYS A 24 -1.08 8.46 4.24
C LYS A 24 -2.56 8.09 4.12
N GLY A 25 -2.83 6.88 3.61
CA GLY A 25 -4.17 6.26 3.63
C GLY A 25 -5.15 6.81 2.60
N CYS A 26 -4.68 7.54 1.58
CA CYS A 26 -5.48 7.97 0.44
C CYS A 26 -4.65 8.17 -0.83
N ILE A 27 -5.31 8.12 -1.97
CA ILE A 27 -4.72 8.40 -3.28
C ILE A 27 -5.16 9.79 -3.71
N ARG A 28 -4.27 10.77 -3.55
CA ARG A 28 -4.50 12.16 -3.97
C ARG A 28 -3.17 12.89 -4.18
N PRO A 29 -3.14 13.98 -4.96
CA PRO A 29 -1.96 14.84 -5.06
C PRO A 29 -1.47 15.32 -3.70
N GLY A 30 -0.15 15.29 -3.49
CA GLY A 30 0.51 15.70 -2.25
C GLY A 30 0.55 14.64 -1.13
N SER A 31 -0.09 13.47 -1.31
CA SER A 31 0.08 12.32 -0.42
C SER A 31 1.31 11.49 -0.81
N ASP A 32 1.83 10.69 0.13
CA ASP A 32 2.87 9.74 -0.21
C ASP A 32 2.32 8.69 -1.18
N ALA A 33 3.09 8.36 -2.22
CA ALA A 33 2.73 7.34 -3.20
C ALA A 33 2.95 5.93 -2.63
N ASP A 34 2.20 5.61 -1.57
CA ASP A 34 2.04 4.27 -1.01
C ASP A 34 0.82 3.62 -1.67
N ILE A 35 1.04 2.76 -2.65
CA ILE A 35 0.00 2.25 -3.55
C ILE A 35 0.11 0.73 -3.65
N LEU A 36 -1.04 0.06 -3.55
CA LEU A 36 -1.19 -1.37 -3.80
C LEU A 36 -1.93 -1.57 -5.12
N PHE A 37 -1.38 -2.41 -5.98
CA PHE A 37 -2.09 -2.99 -7.12
C PHE A 37 -2.45 -4.43 -6.74
N LEU A 38 -3.72 -4.74 -6.90
CA LEU A 38 -4.26 -6.07 -6.63
C LEU A 38 -4.68 -6.73 -7.94
N ASP A 39 -4.61 -8.06 -8.00
CA ASP A 39 -5.17 -8.83 -9.10
C ASP A 39 -6.69 -9.01 -8.97
N GLU A 40 -7.28 -9.81 -9.88
CA GLU A 40 -8.73 -10.05 -9.93
C GLU A 40 -9.25 -10.78 -8.67
N GLU A 41 -8.38 -11.53 -8.00
CA GLU A 41 -8.62 -12.25 -6.74
C GLU A 41 -8.33 -11.40 -5.49
N PHE A 42 -7.96 -10.13 -5.65
CA PHE A 42 -7.54 -9.20 -4.59
C PHE A 42 -6.24 -9.60 -3.86
N LEU A 43 -5.37 -10.37 -4.49
CA LEU A 43 -4.02 -10.64 -3.99
C LEU A 43 -3.06 -9.51 -4.40
N VAL A 44 -1.98 -9.34 -3.64
CA VAL A 44 -1.00 -8.28 -3.89
C VAL A 44 -0.12 -8.66 -5.09
N ASP A 45 -0.21 -7.88 -6.16
CA ASP A 45 0.66 -8.03 -7.33
C ASP A 45 1.86 -7.07 -7.26
N THR A 46 1.58 -5.77 -7.08
CA THR A 46 2.60 -4.72 -7.11
C THR A 46 2.43 -3.76 -5.93
N VAL A 47 3.54 -3.37 -5.31
CA VAL A 47 3.56 -2.45 -4.16
C VAL A 47 4.49 -1.29 -4.45
N PHE A 48 4.00 -0.07 -4.24
CA PHE A 48 4.82 1.14 -4.16
C PHE A 48 4.85 1.64 -2.72
N ALA A 49 6.03 2.05 -2.25
CA ALA A 49 6.22 2.76 -1.00
C ALA A 49 6.93 4.09 -1.28
N ARG A 50 6.27 5.20 -0.98
CA ARG A 50 6.75 6.57 -1.24
C ARG A 50 7.27 6.77 -2.67
N GLY A 51 6.59 6.16 -3.64
CA GLY A 51 6.95 6.24 -5.06
C GLY A 51 8.04 5.27 -5.54
N ARG A 52 8.63 4.47 -4.64
CA ARG A 52 9.55 3.38 -5.02
C ARG A 52 8.77 2.08 -5.19
N LYS A 53 8.95 1.39 -6.32
CA LYS A 53 8.41 0.04 -6.52
C LYS A 53 9.16 -0.95 -5.63
N MET A 54 8.43 -1.65 -4.78
CA MET A 54 8.96 -2.58 -3.76
C MET A 54 8.69 -4.04 -4.10
N VAL A 55 7.56 -4.30 -4.74
CA VAL A 55 7.11 -5.63 -5.21
C VAL A 55 6.60 -5.48 -6.63
N GLU A 56 6.86 -6.46 -7.48
CA GLU A 56 6.35 -6.55 -8.85
C GLU A 56 6.03 -8.00 -9.19
N HIS A 57 4.85 -8.25 -9.75
CA HIS A 57 4.36 -9.60 -10.08
C HIS A 57 4.46 -10.58 -8.91
N GLY A 58 4.06 -10.11 -7.71
CA GLY A 58 4.11 -10.87 -6.47
C GLY A 58 5.51 -11.12 -5.90
N LYS A 59 6.58 -10.59 -6.54
CA LYS A 59 7.98 -10.79 -6.11
C LYS A 59 8.55 -9.52 -5.52
N ALA A 60 9.18 -9.63 -4.35
CA ALA A 60 9.88 -8.51 -3.73
C ALA A 60 11.10 -8.09 -4.58
N LEU A 61 11.09 -6.83 -5.05
CA LEU A 61 12.22 -6.18 -5.74
C LEU A 61 13.22 -5.61 -4.75
N VAL A 62 12.73 -5.20 -3.57
CA VAL A 62 13.54 -4.61 -2.50
C VAL A 62 13.34 -5.48 -1.27
N LYS A 63 14.45 -5.98 -0.74
CA LYS A 63 14.49 -6.82 0.46
C LYS A 63 15.16 -6.07 1.59
N GLY A 64 14.86 -6.46 2.82
CA GLY A 64 15.55 -5.99 4.02
C GLY A 64 17.03 -6.38 4.01
N THR A 65 17.82 -5.66 4.81
CA THR A 65 19.28 -5.78 4.88
C THR A 65 19.79 -7.21 5.16
N PHE A 66 18.97 -8.04 5.82
CA PHE A 66 19.32 -9.39 6.23
C PHE A 66 18.42 -10.47 5.60
N GLU A 67 17.58 -10.11 4.63
CA GLU A 67 16.76 -11.06 3.89
C GLU A 67 17.58 -11.70 2.77
N THR A 68 17.66 -13.03 2.78
CA THR A 68 18.34 -13.79 1.73
C THR A 68 17.44 -14.03 0.52
N ASN A 69 18.02 -14.59 -0.55
CA ASN A 69 17.26 -15.06 -1.71
C ASN A 69 16.51 -16.35 -1.42
#